data_AF-A0A2E0CUH5-F1
#
_entry.id   AF-A0A2E0CUH5-F1
#
_cell.length_a   1.000
_cell.length_b   1.000
_cell.length_c   1.000
_cell.angle_alpha   90.00
_cell.angle_beta   90.00
_cell.angle_gamma   90.00
#
_symmetry.space_group_name_H-M   'P 1'
#
loop_
_entity.id
_entity.type
_entity.pdbx_description
1 polymer ?
#
loop_
_entity_poly.entity_id
_entity_poly.type
_entity_poly.pdbx_seq_one_letter_code
_entity_poly.pdbx_strand_id
1 'polypeptide(L)'
;MPITLHSEIPNKPKAIGFDCYKTLFSNSEDGWIELFKEIIFKQKIPLSPENFWKKWKNYEVDFRKNRTDLGRPSNSPKFKTYQEAWTICFEKVFDDINFNGDFVEAGFMSSEHMSQKPIFEETVEVLEKLSKNYKIGLFSNADHDWIIKLLESQNIKFDFIASSELAQTYKPSLKAFEFLA
;
A
#
# COMPACT_ATOMS: atom_id res chain seq x y z
N MET A 1 -9.14 -6.26 30.80
CA MET A 1 -10.37 -6.88 30.25
C MET A 1 -10.14 -8.38 30.22
N PRO A 2 -11.07 -9.21 30.73
CA PRO A 2 -10.96 -10.65 30.55
C PRO A 2 -11.09 -10.98 29.06
N ILE A 3 -10.16 -11.77 28.54
CA ILE A 3 -10.22 -12.30 27.18
C ILE A 3 -11.27 -13.41 27.21
N THR A 4 -12.45 -13.15 26.65
CA THR A 4 -13.44 -14.21 26.44
C THR A 4 -12.96 -15.05 25.26
N LEU A 5 -12.39 -16.22 25.55
CA LEU A 5 -12.12 -17.23 24.53
C LEU A 5 -13.48 -17.80 24.10
N HIS A 6 -13.93 -17.43 22.91
CA HIS A 6 -15.09 -18.07 22.28
C HIS A 6 -14.72 -19.53 22.00
N SER A 7 -15.29 -20.45 22.77
CA SER A 7 -15.11 -21.91 22.63
C SER A 7 -15.96 -22.53 21.53
N GLU A 8 -16.75 -21.71 20.84
CA GLU A 8 -17.61 -22.14 19.72
C GLU A 8 -16.77 -22.22 18.45
N ILE A 9 -16.95 -23.31 17.69
CA ILE A 9 -16.39 -23.43 16.34
C ILE A 9 -17.03 -22.31 15.50
N PRO A 10 -16.25 -21.32 15.01
CA PRO A 10 -16.82 -20.23 14.25
C PRO A 10 -17.48 -20.78 12.98
N ASN A 11 -18.65 -20.23 12.64
CA ASN A 11 -19.27 -20.48 11.34
C ASN A 11 -18.29 -20.11 10.22
N LYS A 12 -18.35 -20.85 9.12
CA LYS A 12 -17.56 -20.52 7.93
C LYS A 12 -17.84 -19.07 7.50
N PRO A 13 -16.81 -18.28 7.16
CA PRO A 13 -17.01 -16.91 6.72
C PRO A 13 -17.75 -16.88 5.37
N LYS A 14 -18.50 -15.81 5.11
CA LYS A 14 -19.14 -15.58 3.81
C LYS A 14 -18.15 -15.06 2.76
N ALA A 15 -17.12 -14.35 3.20
CA ALA A 15 -16.11 -13.73 2.36
C ALA A 15 -14.75 -13.71 3.06
N ILE A 16 -13.67 -13.70 2.28
CA ILE A 16 -12.29 -13.56 2.74
C ILE A 16 -11.67 -12.34 2.06
N GLY A 17 -11.31 -11.32 2.85
CA GLY A 17 -10.59 -10.14 2.38
C GLY A 17 -9.09 -10.29 2.61
N PHE A 18 -8.29 -10.11 1.56
CA PHE A 18 -6.84 -10.19 1.62
C PHE A 18 -6.21 -8.79 1.65
N ASP A 19 -5.14 -8.62 2.42
CA ASP A 19 -4.22 -7.52 2.13
C ASP A 19 -3.46 -7.81 0.83
N CYS A 20 -2.90 -6.78 0.20
CA CYS A 20 -2.21 -6.92 -1.09
C CYS A 20 -0.70 -7.08 -0.91
N TYR A 21 -0.02 -5.99 -0.57
CA TYR A 21 1.44 -5.92 -0.52
C TYR A 21 1.99 -6.63 0.72
N LYS A 22 2.96 -7.52 0.53
CA LYS A 22 3.50 -8.49 1.50
C LYS A 22 2.51 -9.57 1.96
N THR A 23 1.42 -9.78 1.23
CA THR A 23 0.49 -10.90 1.46
C THR A 23 0.27 -11.70 0.19
N LEU A 24 -0.13 -11.05 -0.90
CA LEU A 24 -0.30 -11.68 -2.22
C LEU A 24 0.85 -11.30 -3.17
N PHE A 25 1.38 -10.09 -3.00
CA PHE A 25 2.45 -9.54 -3.83
C PHE A 25 3.65 -9.16 -2.98
N SER A 26 4.86 -9.40 -3.48
CA SER A 26 6.08 -8.94 -2.82
C SER A 26 6.15 -7.42 -2.79
N ASN A 27 6.75 -6.88 -1.74
CA ASN A 27 7.08 -5.46 -1.63
C ASN A 27 8.39 -5.32 -0.84
N SER A 28 9.46 -5.84 -1.42
CA SER A 28 10.80 -5.87 -0.82
C SER A 28 11.47 -4.50 -0.84
N GLU A 29 12.39 -4.29 0.10
CA GLU A 29 13.23 -3.09 0.15
C GLU A 29 14.15 -3.00 -1.07
N ASP A 30 14.78 -4.10 -1.48
CA ASP A 30 15.65 -4.13 -2.66
C ASP A 30 14.92 -3.65 -3.93
N GLY A 31 13.64 -4.02 -4.10
CA GLY A 31 12.84 -3.53 -5.23
C GLY A 31 12.64 -2.02 -5.21
N TRP A 32 12.50 -1.43 -4.02
CA TRP A 32 12.46 0.02 -3.86
C TRP A 32 13.81 0.69 -4.12
N ILE A 33 14.91 0.09 -3.67
CA ILE A 33 16.25 0.62 -3.91
C ILE A 33 16.57 0.64 -5.41
N GLU A 34 16.19 -0.41 -6.15
CA GLU A 34 16.35 -0.42 -7.61
C GLU A 34 15.48 0.65 -8.30
N LEU A 35 14.23 0.85 -7.88
CA LEU A 35 13.43 1.99 -8.37
C LEU A 35 14.14 3.33 -8.10
N PHE A 36 14.67 3.52 -6.89
CA PHE A 36 15.32 4.77 -6.51
C PHE A 36 16.58 5.04 -7.33
N LYS A 37 17.30 3.99 -7.71
CA LYS A 37 18.43 4.06 -8.66
C LYS A 37 17.97 4.51 -10.05
N GLU A 38 16.82 4.06 -10.53
CA GLU A 38 16.24 4.56 -11.80
C GLU A 38 15.86 6.05 -11.71
N ILE A 39 15.22 6.47 -10.61
CA ILE A 39 14.88 7.88 -10.37
C ILE A 39 16.16 8.74 -10.32
N ILE A 40 17.19 8.28 -9.60
CA ILE A 40 18.51 8.94 -9.55
C ILE A 40 19.11 9.08 -10.94
N PHE A 41 19.10 8.02 -11.74
CA PHE A 41 19.64 8.04 -13.09
C PHE A 41 18.91 9.04 -13.98
N LYS A 42 17.57 9.06 -13.95
CA LYS A 42 16.72 9.92 -14.77
C LYS A 42 16.91 11.41 -14.45
N GLN A 43 17.05 11.74 -13.17
CA GLN A 43 17.09 13.13 -12.70
C GLN A 43 18.50 13.63 -12.35
N LYS A 44 19.50 12.74 -12.31
CA LYS A 44 20.88 13.01 -11.86
C LYS A 44 20.96 13.50 -10.41
N ILE A 45 20.18 12.85 -9.53
CA ILE A 45 20.13 13.18 -8.10
C ILE A 45 21.50 12.89 -7.45
N PRO A 46 22.06 13.81 -6.65
CA PRO A 46 23.40 13.66 -6.07
C PRO A 46 23.40 12.79 -4.78
N LEU A 47 22.77 11.63 -4.82
CA LEU A 47 22.71 10.67 -3.71
C LEU A 47 22.97 9.24 -4.21
N SER A 48 23.45 8.37 -3.32
CA SER A 48 23.39 6.93 -3.58
C SER A 48 21.94 6.42 -3.43
N PRO A 49 21.56 5.33 -4.11
CA PRO A 49 20.22 4.74 -4.00
C PRO A 49 19.79 4.45 -2.56
N GLU A 50 20.68 3.91 -1.73
CA GLU A 50 20.41 3.55 -0.34
C GLU A 50 20.19 4.78 0.53
N ASN A 51 20.98 5.83 0.32
CA ASN A 51 20.83 7.09 1.05
C ASN A 51 19.55 7.82 0.64
N PHE A 52 19.20 7.78 -0.65
CA PHE A 52 17.97 8.37 -1.15
C PHE A 52 16.74 7.64 -0.58
N TRP A 53 16.75 6.31 -0.64
CA TRP A 53 15.73 5.45 -0.02
C TRP A 53 15.58 5.74 1.47
N LYS A 54 16.68 5.73 2.23
CA LYS A 54 16.65 5.96 3.68
C LYS A 54 16.05 7.33 4.05
N LYS A 55 16.44 8.39 3.35
CA LYS A 55 15.92 9.74 3.58
C LYS A 55 14.42 9.81 3.30
N TRP A 56 13.99 9.31 2.15
CA TRP A 56 12.57 9.29 1.78
C TRP A 56 11.75 8.42 2.73
N LYS A 57 12.28 7.26 3.13
CA LYS A 57 11.61 6.30 4.00
C LYS A 57 11.32 6.88 5.39
N ASN A 58 12.18 7.75 5.90
CA ASN A 58 11.90 8.46 7.16
C ASN A 58 10.60 9.26 7.06
N TYR A 59 10.42 10.05 5.99
CA TYR A 59 9.20 10.83 5.77
C TYR A 59 7.97 9.94 5.52
N GLU A 60 8.12 8.85 4.77
CA GLU A 60 7.02 7.90 4.52
C GLU A 60 6.54 7.22 5.80
N VAL A 61 7.48 6.81 6.68
CA VAL A 61 7.16 6.22 7.98
C VAL A 61 6.45 7.23 8.87
N ASP A 62 6.88 8.48 8.87
CA ASP A 62 6.22 9.53 9.65
C ASP A 62 4.82 9.85 9.11
N PHE A 63 4.62 9.85 7.79
CA PHE A 63 3.27 9.91 7.22
C PHE A 63 2.41 8.74 7.74
N ARG A 64 2.91 7.50 7.68
CA ARG A 64 2.17 6.32 8.15
C ARG A 64 1.79 6.37 9.62
N LYS A 65 2.65 6.93 10.48
CA LYS A 65 2.37 7.09 11.92
C LYS A 65 1.27 8.11 12.18
N ASN A 66 1.22 9.18 11.37
CA ASN A 66 0.37 10.35 11.63
C ASN A 66 -0.90 10.42 10.80
N ARG A 67 -1.04 9.60 9.74
CA ARG A 67 -2.22 9.62 8.84
C ARG A 67 -3.51 9.09 9.46
N THR A 68 -3.46 8.48 10.64
CA THR A 68 -4.63 7.93 11.31
C THR A 68 -4.47 8.04 12.82
N ASP A 69 -5.34 8.83 13.46
CA ASP A 69 -5.44 8.87 14.92
C ASP A 69 -6.43 7.79 15.37
N LEU A 70 -5.91 6.69 15.93
CA LEU A 70 -6.74 5.58 16.40
C LEU A 70 -7.47 5.88 17.71
N GLY A 71 -6.94 6.79 18.53
CA GLY A 71 -7.58 7.18 19.79
C GLY A 71 -8.73 8.16 19.56
N ARG A 72 -8.62 8.99 18.52
CA ARG A 72 -9.61 10.00 18.13
C ARG A 72 -9.74 10.04 16.60
N PRO A 73 -10.49 9.11 15.98
CA PRO A 73 -10.60 9.02 14.52
C PRO A 73 -11.02 10.32 13.82
N SER A 74 -11.85 11.15 14.47
CA SER A 74 -12.26 12.48 13.97
C SER A 74 -11.11 13.48 13.86
N ASN A 75 -9.99 13.26 14.54
CA ASN A 75 -8.79 14.09 14.52
C ASN A 75 -7.78 13.64 13.46
N SER A 76 -8.06 12.55 12.75
CA SER A 76 -7.18 12.10 11.66
C SER A 76 -7.04 13.21 10.61
N PRO A 77 -5.84 13.44 10.05
CA PRO A 77 -5.68 14.37 8.93
C PRO A 77 -6.58 13.99 7.75
N LYS A 78 -6.84 14.95 6.85
CA LYS A 78 -7.48 14.66 5.56
C LYS A 78 -6.72 13.54 4.84
N PHE A 79 -7.48 12.56 4.34
CA PHE A 79 -6.96 11.46 3.54
C PHE A 79 -6.07 11.96 2.39
N LYS A 80 -5.02 11.21 2.10
CA LYS A 80 -4.16 11.39 0.93
C LYS A 80 -3.98 10.06 0.19
N THR A 81 -3.89 10.08 -1.12
CA THR A 81 -3.37 8.90 -1.81
C THR A 81 -1.91 8.65 -1.39
N TYR A 82 -1.43 7.42 -1.54
CA TYR A 82 -0.02 7.15 -1.38
C TYR A 82 0.80 7.93 -2.40
N GLN A 83 0.33 8.10 -3.64
CA GLN A 83 0.99 8.95 -4.62
C GLN A 83 1.18 10.38 -4.10
N GLU A 84 0.13 11.01 -3.56
CA GLU A 84 0.24 12.34 -2.95
C GLU A 84 1.24 12.36 -1.79
N ALA A 85 1.12 11.40 -0.87
CA ALA A 85 1.98 11.33 0.31
C ALA A 85 3.46 11.08 -0.07
N TRP A 86 3.71 10.21 -1.04
CA TRP A 86 5.04 9.86 -1.53
C TRP A 86 5.68 10.99 -2.34
N THR A 87 4.89 11.72 -3.12
CA THR A 87 5.32 12.95 -3.78
C THR A 87 5.82 13.98 -2.76
N ILE A 88 5.05 14.21 -1.69
CA ILE A 88 5.46 15.11 -0.59
C ILE A 88 6.74 14.60 0.11
N CYS A 89 6.92 13.29 0.23
CA CYS A 89 8.14 12.73 0.79
C CYS A 89 9.36 13.04 -0.10
N PHE A 90 9.23 12.98 -1.42
CA PHE A 90 10.31 13.37 -2.33
C PHE A 90 10.60 14.87 -2.30
N GLU A 91 9.57 15.71 -2.27
CA GLU A 91 9.70 17.16 -2.12
C GLU A 91 10.59 17.50 -0.91
N LYS A 92 10.27 16.93 0.25
CA LYS A 92 11.07 17.11 1.49
C LYS A 92 12.51 16.66 1.35
N VAL A 93 12.76 15.52 0.68
CA VAL A 93 14.13 15.04 0.48
C VAL A 93 14.90 15.97 -0.46
N PHE A 94 14.24 16.51 -1.49
CA PHE A 94 14.85 17.43 -2.46
C PHE A 94 15.19 18.76 -1.79
N ASP A 95 14.29 19.28 -0.95
CA ASP A 95 14.53 20.45 -0.11
C ASP A 95 15.73 20.24 0.83
N ASP A 96 15.77 19.11 1.54
CA ASP A 96 16.84 18.77 2.51
C ASP A 96 18.24 18.79 1.87
N ILE A 97 18.35 18.41 0.60
CA ILE A 97 19.61 18.34 -0.14
C ILE A 97 19.81 19.55 -1.07
N ASN A 98 18.92 20.54 -1.03
CA ASN A 98 18.89 21.71 -1.91
C ASN A 98 18.97 21.33 -3.41
N PHE A 99 18.22 20.29 -3.81
CA PHE A 99 18.18 19.80 -5.18
C PHE A 99 16.89 20.21 -5.88
N ASN A 100 17.02 20.95 -6.99
CA ASN A 100 15.89 21.34 -7.82
C ASN A 100 15.58 20.26 -8.87
N GLY A 101 14.85 19.23 -8.45
CA GLY A 101 14.43 18.11 -9.30
C GLY A 101 12.92 17.98 -9.42
N ASP A 102 12.47 17.02 -10.23
CA ASP A 102 11.06 16.70 -10.41
C ASP A 102 10.59 15.67 -9.38
N PHE A 103 10.20 16.15 -8.20
CA PHE A 103 9.69 15.30 -7.13
C PHE A 103 8.30 14.72 -7.45
N VAL A 104 7.54 15.35 -8.37
CA VAL A 104 6.24 14.87 -8.84
C VAL A 104 6.42 13.61 -9.66
N GLU A 105 7.37 13.63 -10.60
CA GLU A 105 7.73 12.45 -11.38
C GLU A 105 8.26 11.32 -10.49
N ALA A 106 9.08 11.63 -9.47
CA ALA A 106 9.57 10.61 -8.54
C ALA A 106 8.41 9.94 -7.75
N GLY A 107 7.42 10.74 -7.32
CA GLY A 107 6.20 10.25 -6.69
C GLY A 107 5.36 9.38 -7.61
N PHE A 108 5.16 9.81 -8.87
CA PHE A 108 4.44 9.03 -9.89
C PHE A 108 5.13 7.69 -10.17
N MET A 109 6.45 7.69 -10.42
CA MET A 109 7.23 6.47 -10.65
C MET A 109 7.11 5.50 -9.46
N SER A 110 7.05 6.02 -8.23
CA SER A 110 6.87 5.21 -7.03
C SER A 110 5.50 4.55 -6.95
N SER A 111 4.44 5.25 -7.34
CA SER A 111 3.10 4.65 -7.40
C SER A 111 2.96 3.67 -8.57
N GLU A 112 3.55 3.98 -9.72
CA GLU A 112 3.60 3.04 -10.85
C GLU A 112 4.33 1.75 -10.49
N HIS A 113 5.44 1.84 -9.77
CA HIS A 113 6.19 0.69 -9.27
C HIS A 113 5.34 -0.26 -8.41
N MET A 114 4.29 0.24 -7.76
CA MET A 114 3.34 -0.59 -7.00
C MET A 114 2.40 -1.40 -7.89
N SER A 115 2.26 -1.05 -9.16
CA SER A 115 1.49 -1.82 -10.15
C SER A 115 2.28 -2.94 -10.83
N GLN A 116 3.57 -3.09 -10.50
CA GLN A 116 4.50 -4.01 -11.15
C GLN A 116 5.11 -5.02 -10.16
N LYS A 117 4.51 -5.15 -8.98
CA LYS A 117 5.05 -6.01 -7.93
C LYS A 117 4.91 -7.49 -8.31
N PRO A 118 5.94 -8.33 -8.06
CA PRO A 118 5.84 -9.74 -8.36
C PRO A 118 4.90 -10.41 -7.37
N ILE A 119 4.10 -11.35 -7.86
CA ILE A 119 3.19 -12.17 -7.06
C ILE A 119 3.96 -13.26 -6.32
N PHE A 120 3.52 -13.68 -5.13
CA PHE A 120 4.06 -14.88 -4.48
C PHE A 120 3.59 -16.15 -5.19
N GLU A 121 4.48 -17.15 -5.27
CA GLU A 121 4.31 -18.36 -6.09
C GLU A 121 3.01 -19.11 -5.77
N GLU A 122 2.65 -19.23 -4.49
CA GLU A 122 1.47 -19.94 -4.03
C GLU A 122 0.16 -19.16 -4.23
N THR A 123 0.23 -17.86 -4.51
CA THR A 123 -0.93 -16.96 -4.45
C THR A 123 -2.04 -17.40 -5.40
N VAL A 124 -1.70 -17.67 -6.66
CA VAL A 124 -2.71 -18.03 -7.68
C VAL A 124 -3.46 -19.30 -7.27
N GLU A 125 -2.72 -20.34 -6.90
CA GLU A 125 -3.30 -21.63 -6.51
C GLU A 125 -4.19 -21.50 -5.26
N VAL A 126 -3.76 -20.72 -4.26
CA VAL A 126 -4.51 -20.51 -3.03
C VAL A 126 -5.80 -19.73 -3.31
N LEU A 127 -5.74 -18.66 -4.09
CA LEU A 127 -6.92 -17.86 -4.46
C LEU A 127 -7.92 -18.70 -5.26
N GLU A 128 -7.46 -19.51 -6.21
CA GLU A 128 -8.31 -20.44 -6.99
C GLU A 128 -8.99 -21.50 -6.11
N LYS A 129 -8.30 -22.02 -5.08
CA LYS A 129 -8.89 -22.99 -4.15
C LYS A 129 -9.96 -22.34 -3.26
N LEU A 130 -9.70 -21.13 -2.77
CA LEU A 130 -10.60 -20.43 -1.87
C LEU A 130 -11.84 -19.90 -2.60
N SER A 131 -11.70 -19.39 -3.82
CA SER A 131 -12.82 -18.87 -4.62
C SER A 131 -13.90 -19.91 -4.92
N LYS A 132 -13.58 -21.20 -4.87
CA LYS A 132 -14.55 -22.31 -5.02
C LYS A 132 -15.60 -22.35 -3.89
N ASN A 133 -15.27 -21.82 -2.71
CA ASN A 133 -16.10 -21.95 -1.51
C ASN A 133 -16.42 -20.62 -0.83
N TYR A 134 -15.68 -19.55 -1.15
CA TYR A 134 -15.78 -18.26 -0.50
C TYR A 134 -15.79 -17.15 -1.55
N LYS A 135 -16.53 -16.07 -1.27
CA LYS A 135 -16.24 -14.82 -1.95
C LYS A 135 -14.86 -14.35 -1.52
N ILE A 136 -14.00 -14.01 -2.46
CA ILE A 136 -12.66 -13.49 -2.18
C ILE A 136 -12.57 -12.04 -2.62
N GLY A 137 -11.90 -11.21 -1.84
CA GLY A 137 -11.69 -9.82 -2.22
C GLY A 137 -10.40 -9.26 -1.71
N LEU A 138 -10.06 -8.09 -2.24
CA LEU A 138 -8.90 -7.34 -1.82
C LEU A 138 -9.34 -6.24 -0.86
N PHE A 139 -8.67 -6.13 0.28
CA PHE A 139 -8.86 -5.09 1.27
C PHE A 139 -7.50 -4.53 1.67
N SER A 140 -7.05 -3.47 1.00
CA SER A 140 -5.68 -2.98 1.14
C SER A 140 -5.60 -1.47 1.32
N ASN A 141 -4.60 -1.05 2.10
CA ASN A 141 -4.20 0.35 2.10
C ASN A 141 -3.37 0.58 0.83
N ALA A 142 -4.02 1.06 -0.21
CA ALA A 142 -3.44 1.34 -1.51
C ALA A 142 -4.26 2.42 -2.22
N ASP A 143 -3.66 2.92 -3.30
CA ASP A 143 -4.34 3.71 -4.31
C ASP A 143 -5.07 2.76 -5.28
N HIS A 144 -6.29 3.10 -5.66
CA HIS A 144 -7.21 2.20 -6.35
C HIS A 144 -6.72 1.85 -7.76
N ASP A 145 -6.40 2.83 -8.58
CA ASP A 145 -6.08 2.57 -9.98
C ASP A 145 -4.78 1.76 -10.13
N TRP A 146 -3.80 2.00 -9.24
CA TRP A 146 -2.54 1.26 -9.22
C TRP A 146 -2.74 -0.21 -8.84
N ILE A 147 -3.66 -0.50 -7.92
CA ILE A 147 -3.96 -1.89 -7.54
C ILE A 147 -4.77 -2.60 -8.63
N ILE A 148 -5.67 -1.90 -9.33
CA ILE A 148 -6.39 -2.47 -10.48
C ILE A 148 -5.39 -2.88 -11.57
N LYS A 149 -4.48 -1.97 -11.95
CA LYS A 149 -3.42 -2.26 -12.94
C LYS A 149 -2.56 -3.46 -12.55
N LEU A 150 -2.23 -3.60 -11.25
CA LEU A 150 -1.49 -4.76 -10.74
C LEU A 150 -2.25 -6.07 -10.98
N LEU A 151 -3.53 -6.11 -10.60
CA LEU A 151 -4.36 -7.31 -10.72
C LEU A 151 -4.59 -7.73 -12.17
N GLU A 152 -4.82 -6.76 -13.05
CA GLU A 152 -4.97 -6.98 -14.49
C GLU A 152 -3.72 -7.62 -15.09
N SER A 153 -2.53 -7.15 -14.70
CA SER A 153 -1.25 -7.70 -15.18
C SER A 153 -1.03 -9.18 -14.82
N GLN A 154 -1.66 -9.65 -13.74
CA GLN A 154 -1.58 -11.03 -13.27
C GLN A 154 -2.84 -11.85 -13.58
N ASN A 155 -3.82 -11.27 -14.29
CA ASN A 155 -5.11 -11.89 -14.59
C ASN A 155 -5.84 -12.45 -13.33
N ILE A 156 -5.67 -11.77 -12.19
CA ILE A 156 -6.36 -12.13 -10.94
C ILE A 156 -7.70 -11.42 -10.88
N LYS A 157 -8.75 -12.16 -10.47
CA LYS A 157 -10.09 -11.61 -10.27
C LYS A 157 -10.52 -11.78 -8.83
N PHE A 158 -11.13 -10.72 -8.31
CA PHE A 158 -11.73 -10.68 -6.97
C PHE A 158 -13.21 -10.33 -7.09
N ASP A 159 -14.03 -10.86 -6.17
CA ASP A 159 -15.45 -10.53 -6.07
C ASP A 159 -15.68 -9.10 -5.57
N PHE A 160 -14.71 -8.54 -4.83
CA PHE A 160 -14.70 -7.14 -4.40
C PHE A 160 -13.28 -6.60 -4.22
N ILE A 161 -13.12 -5.30 -4.40
CA ILE A 161 -11.85 -4.60 -4.21
C ILE A 161 -12.13 -3.34 -3.39
N ALA A 162 -11.57 -3.28 -2.19
CA ALA A 162 -11.67 -2.17 -1.27
C ALA A 162 -10.27 -1.61 -1.00
N SER A 163 -9.96 -0.48 -1.63
CA SER A 163 -8.73 0.27 -1.37
C SER A 163 -8.99 1.36 -0.34
N SER A 164 -7.93 1.79 0.37
CA SER A 164 -8.03 2.94 1.27
C SER A 164 -8.45 4.23 0.57
N GLU A 165 -8.13 4.35 -0.72
CA GLU A 165 -8.59 5.47 -1.55
C GLU A 165 -10.10 5.46 -1.74
N LEU A 166 -10.71 4.33 -2.11
CA LEU A 166 -12.17 4.26 -2.21
C LEU A 166 -12.86 4.50 -0.86
N ALA A 167 -12.29 3.95 0.22
CA ALA A 167 -12.83 4.12 1.56
C ALA A 167 -12.57 5.51 2.15
N GLN A 168 -11.68 6.31 1.55
CA GLN A 168 -11.17 7.59 2.10
C GLN A 168 -10.67 7.47 3.54
N THR A 169 -10.09 6.32 3.89
CA THR A 169 -9.53 6.00 5.22
C THR A 169 -8.56 4.83 5.11
N TYR A 170 -7.60 4.73 6.03
CA TYR A 170 -6.66 3.60 6.08
C TYR A 170 -7.02 2.60 7.18
N LYS A 171 -6.74 1.31 6.95
CA LYS A 171 -6.50 0.34 8.02
C LYS A 171 -5.38 0.87 8.94
N PRO A 172 -5.48 0.72 10.28
CA PRO A 172 -6.46 -0.12 10.99
C PRO A 172 -7.70 0.64 11.51
N SER A 173 -8.08 1.78 10.92
CA SER A 173 -9.32 2.47 11.29
C SER A 173 -10.54 1.57 11.14
N LEU A 174 -11.45 1.58 12.13
CA LEU A 174 -12.72 0.83 12.08
C LEU A 174 -13.54 1.17 10.82
N LYS A 175 -13.53 2.45 10.41
CA LYS A 175 -14.22 2.92 9.19
C LYS A 175 -13.79 2.17 7.93
N ALA A 176 -12.54 1.71 7.87
CA ALA A 176 -12.05 0.93 6.74
C ALA A 176 -12.74 -0.45 6.66
N PHE A 177 -13.08 -1.04 7.81
CA PHE A 177 -13.81 -2.30 7.89
C PHE A 177 -15.31 -2.11 7.68
N GLU A 178 -15.88 -1.02 8.19
CA GLU A 178 -17.29 -0.65 7.94
C GLU A 178 -17.57 -0.42 6.45
N PHE A 179 -16.58 0.04 5.68
CA PHE A 179 -16.67 0.17 4.22
C PHE A 179 -16.86 -1.18 3.49
N LEU A 180 -16.54 -2.31 4.12
CA LEU A 180 -16.74 -3.64 3.55
C LEU A 180 -18.16 -4.20 3.79
N ALA A 181 -18.96 -3.54 4.63
CA ALA A 181 -20.25 -4.04 5.11
C ALA A 181 -21.39 -3.88 4.09
#